data_AF-A0A367QQX2-F1
#
_entry.id   AF-A0A367QQX2-F1
#
_cell.length_a   1.000
_cell.length_b   1.000
_cell.length_c   1.000
_cell.angle_alpha   90.00
_cell.angle_beta   90.00
_cell.angle_gamma   90.00
#
_symmetry.space_group_name_H-M   'P 1'
#
loop_
_entity.id
_entity.type
_entity.pdbx_description
1 polymer ?
#
loop_
_entity_poly.entity_id
_entity_poly.type
_entity_poly.pdbx_seq_one_letter_code
_entity_poly.pdbx_strand_id
1 'polypeptide(L)'
;MCPGKNCPIKQNCYRFTAEILGRQDFFGNAPYNFTTNSCQNFITNRPDENKIRFRAYEIWQQSGYPDSKSVEHWLQAEKELI
;
A
#
# COMPACT_ATOMS: atom_id res chain seq x y z
N MET A 1 5.44 -14.72 1.55
CA MET A 1 4.27 -14.86 0.69
C MET A 1 3.15 -15.58 1.39
N CYS A 2 2.09 -14.82 1.63
CA CYS A 2 0.80 -15.38 2.02
C CYS A 2 0.17 -16.03 0.78
N PRO A 3 -0.37 -17.26 0.86
CA PRO A 3 -1.02 -17.89 -0.29
C PRO A 3 -2.26 -17.12 -0.77
N GLY A 4 -2.81 -16.21 0.06
CA GLY A 4 -3.92 -15.35 -0.30
C GLY A 4 -5.23 -16.08 -0.61
N LYS A 5 -5.30 -17.40 -0.36
CA LYS A 5 -6.46 -18.23 -0.66
C LYS A 5 -7.70 -17.67 0.05
N ASN A 6 -8.71 -17.30 -0.73
CA ASN A 6 -9.98 -16.69 -0.29
C ASN A 6 -9.84 -15.36 0.50
N CYS A 7 -8.68 -14.71 0.52
CA CYS A 7 -8.51 -13.44 1.24
C CYS A 7 -9.09 -12.27 0.39
N PRO A 8 -10.10 -11.53 0.89
CA PRO A 8 -10.75 -10.46 0.14
C PRO A 8 -9.85 -9.22 -0.05
N ILE A 9 -8.88 -9.01 0.85
CA ILE A 9 -7.98 -7.85 0.83
C ILE A 9 -6.61 -8.16 0.19
N LYS A 10 -6.45 -9.33 -0.45
CA LYS A 10 -5.13 -9.80 -0.93
C LYS A 10 -4.50 -8.88 -1.97
N GLN A 11 -5.29 -8.22 -2.82
CA GLN A 11 -4.79 -7.30 -3.86
C GLN A 11 -4.12 -6.06 -3.26
N ASN A 12 -4.47 -5.70 -2.03
CA ASN A 12 -3.91 -4.56 -1.31
C ASN A 12 -2.82 -4.99 -0.31
N CYS A 13 -2.40 -6.26 -0.33
CA CYS A 13 -1.47 -6.83 0.63
C CYS A 13 -0.11 -7.12 -0.02
N TYR A 14 0.94 -6.45 0.43
CA TYR A 14 2.31 -6.61 -0.07
C TYR A 14 2.80 -8.06 0.04
N ARG A 15 2.37 -8.79 1.08
CA ARG A 15 2.69 -10.22 1.23
C ARG A 15 2.10 -11.13 0.15
N PHE A 16 1.15 -10.65 -0.64
CA PHE A 16 0.54 -11.38 -1.75
C PHE A 16 1.03 -10.86 -3.11
N THR A 17 1.25 -9.55 -3.25
CA THR A 17 1.60 -8.91 -4.52
C THR A 17 3.10 -8.78 -4.77
N ALA A 18 3.96 -8.94 -3.76
CA ALA A 18 5.39 -8.87 -3.94
C ALA A 18 5.90 -9.97 -4.89
N GLU A 19 7.08 -9.77 -5.48
CA GLU A 19 7.75 -10.78 -6.30
C GLU A 19 8.29 -11.92 -5.43
N ILE A 20 8.11 -13.16 -5.88
CA ILE A 20 8.58 -14.35 -5.14
C ILE A 20 10.08 -14.54 -5.37
N LEU A 21 10.89 -13.89 -4.54
CA LEU A 21 12.32 -14.15 -4.47
C LEU A 21 12.56 -15.30 -3.47
N GLY A 22 12.70 -16.52 -3.99
CA GLY A 22 13.03 -17.72 -3.21
C GLY A 22 11.87 -18.27 -2.35
N ARG A 23 12.22 -18.98 -1.27
CA ARG A 23 11.25 -19.61 -0.34
C ARG A 23 10.66 -18.56 0.59
N GLN A 24 9.42 -18.18 0.32
CA GLN A 24 8.68 -17.21 1.11
C GLN A 24 7.37 -17.78 1.68
N ASP A 25 7.17 -19.09 1.67
CA ASP A 25 5.96 -19.80 2.09
C ASP A 25 5.76 -19.89 3.62
N PHE A 26 5.93 -18.77 4.33
CA PHE A 26 5.86 -18.71 5.80
C PHE A 26 4.51 -19.16 6.40
N PHE A 27 3.43 -19.11 5.62
CA PHE A 27 2.08 -19.41 6.09
C PHE A 27 1.56 -20.72 5.49
N GLY A 28 1.31 -21.72 6.34
CA GLY A 28 0.63 -22.96 5.94
C GLY A 28 -0.86 -22.76 5.60
N ASN A 29 -1.51 -21.73 6.16
CA ASN A 29 -2.90 -21.34 5.88
C ASN A 29 -3.03 -19.81 5.81
N ALA A 30 -4.06 -19.31 5.12
CA ALA A 30 -4.30 -17.87 5.02
C ALA A 30 -4.62 -17.27 6.42
N PRO A 31 -3.89 -16.23 6.87
CA PRO A 31 -4.07 -15.64 8.20
C PRO A 31 -5.27 -14.67 8.30
N TYR A 32 -6.10 -14.58 7.26
CA TYR A 32 -7.25 -13.69 7.24
C TYR A 32 -8.40 -14.27 8.07
N ASN A 33 -8.96 -13.47 8.98
CA ASN A 33 -10.08 -13.84 9.82
C ASN A 33 -11.38 -13.28 9.23
N PHE A 34 -12.25 -14.17 8.75
CA PHE A 34 -13.54 -13.81 8.14
C PHE A 34 -14.58 -13.30 9.14
N THR A 35 -14.50 -13.71 10.41
CA THR A 35 -15.43 -13.24 11.45
C THR A 35 -15.20 -11.77 11.80
N THR A 36 -13.93 -11.34 11.81
CA THR A 36 -13.53 -9.96 12.13
C THR A 36 -13.18 -9.12 10.90
N ASN A 37 -13.26 -9.70 9.70
CA ASN A 37 -12.84 -9.09 8.43
C ASN A 37 -11.43 -8.48 8.46
N SER A 38 -10.51 -9.08 9.22
CA SER A 38 -9.19 -8.50 9.48
C SER A 38 -8.07 -9.54 9.33
N CYS A 39 -6.84 -9.06 9.13
CA CYS A 39 -5.65 -9.90 9.11
C CYS A 39 -4.53 -9.19 9.85
N GLN A 40 -4.07 -9.78 10.96
CA GLN A 40 -2.97 -9.22 11.76
C GLN A 40 -1.65 -9.15 10.98
N ASN A 41 -1.51 -10.00 9.95
CA ASN A 41 -0.34 -10.03 9.07
C ASN A 41 -0.50 -9.18 7.81
N PHE A 42 -1.55 -8.34 7.71
CA PHE A 42 -1.75 -7.46 6.59
C PHE A 42 -0.61 -6.43 6.51
N ILE A 43 0.00 -6.30 5.33
CA ILE A 43 0.94 -5.23 5.01
C ILE A 43 0.35 -4.53 3.81
N THR A 44 0.03 -3.24 3.94
CA THR A 44 -0.57 -2.48 2.84
C THR A 44 0.40 -2.35 1.66
N ASN A 45 -0.13 -2.42 0.44
CA ASN A 45 0.57 -2.00 -0.78
C ASN A 45 0.67 -0.49 -0.91
N ARG A 46 -0.15 0.25 -0.15
CA ARG A 46 -0.08 1.70 -0.19
C ARG A 46 1.23 2.18 0.43
N PRO A 47 1.87 3.19 -0.17
CA PRO A 47 3.00 3.87 0.43
C PRO A 47 2.63 4.43 1.80
N ASP A 48 3.63 4.60 2.67
CA ASP A 48 3.45 5.25 3.96
C ASP A 48 2.91 6.69 3.78
N GLU A 49 1.93 7.06 4.59
CA GLU A 49 1.26 8.36 4.49
C GLU A 49 2.26 9.53 4.65
N ASN A 50 3.29 9.39 5.50
CA ASN A 50 4.29 10.44 5.63
C ASN A 50 5.11 10.59 4.35
N LYS A 51 5.44 9.48 3.67
CA LYS A 51 6.14 9.54 2.38
C LYS A 51 5.30 10.24 1.32
N ILE A 52 4.00 9.93 1.26
CA ILE A 52 3.06 10.60 0.35
C ILE A 52 3.00 12.10 0.67
N ARG A 53 2.89 12.47 1.96
CA ARG A 53 2.88 13.87 2.39
C ARG A 53 4.13 14.64 1.98
N PHE A 54 5.31 14.06 2.23
CA PHE A 54 6.58 14.68 1.83
C PHE A 54 6.65 14.87 0.32
N ARG A 55 6.29 13.84 -0.45
CA ARG A 55 6.31 13.91 -1.91
C ARG A 55 5.29 14.90 -2.46
N ALA A 56 4.09 14.96 -1.89
CA ALA A 56 3.05 15.91 -2.26
C ALA A 56 3.50 17.36 -2.01
N TYR A 57 4.22 17.59 -0.90
CA TYR A 57 4.81 18.90 -0.60
C TYR A 57 5.87 19.29 -1.63
N GLU A 58 6.77 18.38 -2.02
CA GLU A 58 7.75 18.66 -3.08
C GLU A 58 7.07 19.02 -4.42
N ILE A 59 6.03 18.28 -4.81
CA ILE A 59 5.27 18.54 -6.04
C ILE A 59 4.62 19.94 -5.96
N TRP A 60 4.10 20.33 -4.80
CA TRP A 60 3.52 21.66 -4.58
C TRP A 60 4.57 22.79 -4.67
N GLN A 61 5.78 22.56 -4.15
CA GLN A 61 6.88 23.53 -4.29
C GLN A 61 7.31 23.67 -5.77
N GLN A 62 7.39 22.55 -6.49
CA GLN A 62 7.75 22.53 -7.92
C GLN A 62 6.70 23.18 -8.82
N SER A 63 5.42 23.10 -8.44
CA SER A 63 4.31 23.71 -9.18
C SER A 63 4.14 25.21 -8.95
N GLY A 64 5.01 25.82 -8.12
CA GLY A 64 5.01 27.26 -7.88
C GLY A 64 4.02 27.70 -6.81
N TYR A 65 3.72 26.85 -5.83
CA TYR A 65 2.87 27.16 -4.68
C TYR A 65 1.41 27.51 -5.02
N PRO A 66 0.72 26.74 -5.88
CA PRO A 66 -0.68 27.00 -6.19
C PRO A 66 -1.57 26.74 -4.97
N ASP A 67 -2.51 27.65 -4.73
CA ASP A 67 -3.58 27.42 -3.77
C ASP A 67 -4.63 26.47 -4.37
N SER A 68 -5.19 25.59 -3.53
CA SER A 68 -6.32 24.69 -3.84
C SER A 68 -6.03 23.38 -4.61
N LYS A 69 -4.76 23.03 -4.87
CA LYS A 69 -4.38 21.76 -5.55
C LYS A 69 -3.80 20.67 -4.64
N SER A 70 -4.01 20.79 -3.33
CA SER A 70 -3.45 19.85 -2.34
C SER A 70 -3.85 18.39 -2.60
N VAL A 71 -5.11 18.14 -2.97
CA VAL A 71 -5.61 16.78 -3.27
C VAL A 71 -4.97 16.22 -4.55
N GLU A 72 -4.83 17.04 -5.59
CA GLU A 72 -4.18 16.63 -6.84
C GLU A 72 -2.70 16.24 -6.59
N HIS A 73 -1.98 17.05 -5.81
CA HIS A 73 -0.59 16.79 -5.45
C HIS A 73 -0.46 15.53 -4.59
N TRP A 74 -1.40 15.28 -3.68
CA TRP A 74 -1.46 14.05 -2.90
C TRP A 74 -1.65 12.80 -3.77
N LEU A 75 -2.63 12.83 -4.67
CA LEU A 75 -2.93 11.70 -5.57
C LEU A 75 -1.77 11.44 -6.54
N GLN A 76 -1.08 12.50 -6.98
CA GLN A 76 0.13 12.35 -7.79
C GLN A 76 1.25 11.70 -6.98
N ALA A 77 1.49 12.14 -5.74
CA ALA A 77 2.48 11.55 -4.85
C ALA A 77 2.21 10.07 -4.52
N GLU A 78 0.94 9.69 -4.30
CA GLU A 78 0.57 8.29 -4.07
C GLU A 78 0.93 7.42 -5.28
N LYS A 79 0.68 7.91 -6.51
CA LYS A 79 1.00 7.18 -7.75
C LYS A 79 2.49 7.04 -7.99
N GLU A 80 3.30 8.04 -7.65
CA GLU A 80 4.76 8.01 -7.85
C GLU A 80 5.50 7.09 -6.87
N LEU A 81 4.85 6.68 -5.77
CA LEU A 81 5.45 5.87 -4.71
C LEU A 81 5.04 4.38 -4.72
N ILE A 82 4.18 3.98 -5.66
CA ILE A 82 3.76 2.58 -5.90
C ILE A 82 4.71 1.92 -6.89
#